data_AF-K6ZSV2-F1
#
_entry.id   AF-K6ZSV2-F1
#
_cell.length_a   1.000
_cell.length_b   1.000
_cell.length_c   1.000
_cell.angle_alpha   90.00
_cell.angle_beta   90.00
_cell.angle_gamma   90.00
#
_symmetry.space_group_name_H-M   'P 1'
#
loop_
_entity.id
_entity.type
_entity.pdbx_description
1 polymer ?
#
loop_
_entity_poly.entity_id
_entity_poly.type
_entity_poly.pdbx_seq_one_letter_code
_entity_poly.pdbx_strand_id
1 'polypeptide(L)'
;MRYSSLLPFSALLVLGLMSFLIDVDIIPPGIELLESLKARFDGYLYWLILAIILLESIVYVGFYFPGQFFAVLLVVLAKPQWNDILYLTLAMVTAATLGSMLNYYMGKRFAQHEKKTPINRKSSIKYLLVAMIHINSLAFYMFNQGAQRRPFKVVFLAGLLNLPYYLGLIFATTVLSEEIMKLAENTLFILCAIGIWLLVCVYLDIKKYRNTKLYAHQREQELK
;
A
#
# COMPACT_ATOMS: atom_id res chain seq x y z
N MET A 1 -14.16 9.91 -13.02
CA MET A 1 -13.73 8.53 -12.69
C MET A 1 -14.91 7.61 -12.91
N ARG A 2 -14.82 6.77 -13.95
CA ARG A 2 -15.83 5.77 -14.34
C ARG A 2 -15.81 4.66 -13.27
N TYR A 3 -16.94 4.50 -12.59
CA TYR A 3 -17.40 3.39 -11.72
C TYR A 3 -16.55 3.08 -10.47
N SER A 4 -17.01 3.56 -9.31
CA SER A 4 -16.43 3.22 -8.00
C SER A 4 -16.69 1.75 -7.61
N SER A 5 -17.73 1.14 -8.18
CA SER A 5 -18.14 -0.26 -7.95
C SER A 5 -17.33 -1.31 -8.74
N LEU A 6 -16.62 -0.93 -9.79
CA LEU A 6 -15.84 -1.87 -10.61
C LEU A 6 -14.71 -2.52 -9.80
N LEU A 7 -14.07 -1.75 -8.92
CA LEU A 7 -12.98 -2.22 -8.05
C LEU A 7 -13.41 -3.37 -7.12
N PRO A 8 -14.39 -3.19 -6.21
CA PRO A 8 -14.82 -4.27 -5.34
C PRO A 8 -15.42 -5.45 -6.12
N PHE A 9 -16.09 -5.21 -7.26
CA PHE A 9 -16.60 -6.29 -8.09
C PHE A 9 -15.46 -7.13 -8.71
N SER A 10 -14.44 -6.48 -9.28
CA SER A 10 -13.27 -7.17 -9.82
C SER A 10 -12.51 -7.94 -8.73
N ALA A 11 -12.45 -7.41 -7.51
CA ALA A 11 -11.86 -8.10 -6.37
C ALA A 11 -12.63 -9.37 -5.99
N LEU A 12 -13.98 -9.32 -5.97
CA LEU A 12 -14.80 -10.52 -5.75
C LEU A 12 -14.62 -11.57 -6.85
N LEU A 13 -14.52 -11.15 -8.11
CA LEU A 13 -14.33 -12.08 -9.23
C LEU A 13 -12.97 -12.77 -9.11
N VAL A 14 -11.89 -12.01 -8.87
CA VAL A 14 -10.54 -12.55 -8.69
C VAL A 14 -10.49 -13.46 -7.47
N LEU A 15 -11.06 -13.05 -6.33
CA LEU A 15 -11.10 -13.89 -5.13
C LEU A 15 -11.90 -15.17 -5.37
N GLY A 16 -13.08 -15.09 -5.97
CA GLY A 16 -13.89 -16.26 -6.29
C GLY A 16 -13.17 -17.22 -7.23
N LEU A 17 -12.48 -16.70 -8.26
CA LEU A 17 -11.67 -17.50 -9.17
C LEU A 17 -10.48 -18.15 -8.44
N MET A 18 -9.75 -17.40 -7.61
CA MET A 18 -8.62 -17.94 -6.84
C MET A 18 -9.09 -19.00 -5.84
N SER A 19 -10.19 -18.76 -5.12
CA SER A 19 -10.78 -19.75 -4.22
C SER A 19 -11.20 -21.01 -4.96
N PHE A 20 -11.79 -20.89 -6.15
CA PHE A 20 -12.11 -22.03 -6.99
C PHE A 20 -10.84 -22.78 -7.44
N LEU A 21 -9.80 -22.07 -7.88
CA LEU A 21 -8.53 -22.67 -8.30
C LEU A 21 -7.79 -23.38 -7.15
N ILE A 22 -7.96 -22.90 -5.92
CA ILE A 22 -7.46 -23.56 -4.71
C ILE A 22 -8.27 -24.82 -4.41
N ASP A 23 -9.60 -24.77 -4.53
CA ASP A 23 -10.48 -25.92 -4.28
C ASP A 23 -10.27 -27.08 -5.27
N VAL A 24 -9.81 -26.78 -6.49
CA VAL A 24 -9.44 -27.79 -7.50
C VAL A 24 -7.94 -28.15 -7.50
N ASP A 25 -7.20 -27.78 -6.45
CA ASP A 25 -5.76 -28.06 -6.26
C ASP A 25 -4.82 -27.58 -7.39
N ILE A 26 -5.25 -26.62 -8.22
CA ILE A 26 -4.40 -26.03 -9.25
C ILE A 26 -3.41 -25.02 -8.64
N ILE A 27 -3.88 -24.26 -7.65
CA ILE A 27 -3.06 -23.27 -6.92
C ILE A 27 -3.04 -23.65 -5.44
N PRO A 28 -1.85 -23.79 -4.82
CA PRO A 28 -1.79 -24.09 -3.39
C PRO A 28 -2.36 -22.94 -2.55
N PRO A 29 -2.85 -23.23 -1.34
CA PRO A 29 -3.30 -22.21 -0.40
C PRO A 29 -2.25 -21.12 -0.15
N GLY A 30 -2.71 -19.90 0.09
CA GLY A 30 -1.82 -18.75 0.31
C GLY A 30 -0.82 -18.95 1.45
N ILE A 31 -1.22 -19.69 2.50
CA ILE A 31 -0.34 -20.01 3.63
C ILE A 31 0.82 -20.93 3.22
N GLU A 32 0.56 -21.95 2.40
CA GLU A 32 1.59 -22.87 1.89
C GLU A 32 2.55 -22.16 0.93
N LEU A 33 2.04 -21.24 0.11
CA LEU A 33 2.88 -20.37 -0.71
C LEU A 33 3.82 -19.50 0.14
N LEU A 34 3.31 -18.97 1.26
CA LEU A 34 4.13 -18.17 2.17
C LEU A 34 5.11 -19.02 2.96
N GLU A 35 4.74 -20.21 3.40
CA GLU A 35 5.62 -21.15 4.10
C GLU A 35 6.74 -21.66 3.19
N SER A 36 6.41 -22.00 1.94
CA SER A 36 7.41 -22.39 0.94
C SER A 36 8.36 -21.23 0.61
N LEU A 37 7.85 -20.00 0.54
CA LEU A 37 8.68 -18.81 0.37
C LEU A 37 9.59 -18.59 1.59
N LYS A 38 9.06 -18.70 2.81
CA LYS A 38 9.82 -18.59 4.06
C LYS A 38 10.93 -19.64 4.12
N ALA A 39 10.61 -20.91 3.84
CA ALA A 39 11.57 -22.02 3.85
C ALA A 39 12.68 -21.81 2.80
N ARG A 40 12.34 -21.28 1.63
CA ARG A 40 13.31 -21.02 0.56
C ARG A 40 14.26 -19.85 0.87
N PHE A 41 13.81 -18.91 1.68
CA PHE A 41 14.59 -17.74 2.12
C PHE A 41 15.01 -17.83 3.59
N ASP A 42 15.12 -19.05 4.13
CA ASP A 42 15.59 -19.25 5.49
C ASP A 42 17.00 -18.64 5.66
N GLY A 43 17.21 -17.91 6.76
CA GLY A 43 18.39 -17.08 6.98
C GLY A 43 18.48 -15.76 6.17
N TYR A 44 17.62 -15.55 5.16
CA TYR A 44 17.56 -14.34 4.34
C TYR A 44 16.24 -13.57 4.47
N LEU A 45 15.39 -13.92 5.45
CA LEU A 45 14.07 -13.33 5.65
C LEU A 45 14.10 -11.79 5.74
N TYR A 46 15.07 -11.21 6.47
CA TYR A 46 15.18 -9.75 6.57
C TYR A 46 15.52 -9.10 5.22
N TRP A 47 16.35 -9.76 4.41
CA TRP A 47 16.68 -9.29 3.06
C TRP A 47 15.49 -9.41 2.12
N LEU A 48 14.70 -10.49 2.24
CA LEU A 48 13.47 -10.67 1.49
C LEU A 48 12.47 -9.56 1.82
N ILE A 49 12.23 -9.29 3.11
CA ILE A 49 11.33 -8.21 3.55
C ILE A 49 11.84 -6.85 3.08
N LEU A 50 13.14 -6.59 3.19
CA LEU A 50 13.77 -5.38 2.67
C LEU A 50 13.49 -5.23 1.17
N ALA A 51 13.70 -6.28 0.38
CA ALA A 51 13.46 -6.26 -1.06
C ALA A 51 11.99 -6.03 -1.41
N ILE A 52 11.07 -6.72 -0.72
CA ILE A 52 9.61 -6.58 -0.92
C ILE A 52 9.16 -5.13 -0.65
N ILE A 53 9.54 -4.57 0.49
CA ILE A 53 9.19 -3.20 0.87
C ILE A 53 9.87 -2.19 -0.07
N LEU A 54 11.12 -2.44 -0.47
CA LEU A 54 11.83 -1.58 -1.40
C LEU A 54 11.14 -1.54 -2.76
N LEU A 55 10.78 -2.71 -3.31
CA LEU A 55 10.06 -2.80 -4.58
C LEU A 55 8.74 -2.05 -4.52
N GLU A 56 7.94 -2.25 -3.47
CA GLU A 56 6.68 -1.52 -3.31
C GLU A 56 6.89 -0.02 -3.11
N SER A 57 7.96 0.39 -2.42
CA SER A 57 8.21 1.80 -2.16
C SER A 57 8.58 2.61 -3.41
N ILE A 58 8.94 1.97 -4.52
CA ILE A 58 9.26 2.66 -5.79
C ILE A 58 7.96 3.08 -6.47
N VAL A 59 7.89 4.36 -6.89
CA VAL A 59 6.76 4.88 -7.68
C VAL A 59 6.55 3.99 -8.90
N TYR A 60 5.29 3.68 -9.21
CA TYR A 60 4.85 2.74 -10.25
C TYR A 60 4.84 1.27 -9.82
N VAL A 61 5.93 0.75 -9.26
CA VAL A 61 6.01 -0.68 -8.86
C VAL A 61 5.03 -0.98 -7.72
N GLY A 62 4.97 -0.14 -6.69
CA GLY A 62 4.06 -0.31 -5.55
C GLY A 62 2.56 -0.23 -5.85
N PHE A 63 2.17 0.19 -7.06
CA PHE A 63 0.78 0.11 -7.47
C PHE A 63 0.34 -1.29 -7.87
N TYR A 64 1.27 -2.09 -8.37
CA TYR A 64 1.00 -3.44 -8.84
C TYR A 64 1.39 -4.50 -7.82
N PHE A 65 2.25 -4.14 -6.86
CA PHE A 65 2.80 -5.07 -5.89
C PHE A 65 2.48 -4.63 -4.45
N PRO A 66 1.53 -5.29 -3.76
CA PRO A 66 1.15 -4.97 -2.39
C PRO A 66 2.16 -5.55 -1.37
N GLY A 67 3.39 -5.06 -1.42
CA GLY A 67 4.53 -5.58 -0.65
C GLY A 67 4.33 -5.56 0.87
N GLN A 68 3.71 -4.51 1.42
CA GLN A 68 3.49 -4.33 2.86
C GLN A 68 2.59 -5.43 3.42
N PHE A 69 1.57 -5.84 2.65
CA PHE A 69 0.70 -6.94 3.02
C PHE A 69 1.49 -8.27 3.12
N PHE A 70 2.30 -8.57 2.11
CA PHE A 70 3.16 -9.77 2.14
C PHE A 70 4.19 -9.72 3.27
N ALA A 71 4.80 -8.57 3.52
CA ALA A 71 5.75 -8.41 4.61
C ALA A 71 5.10 -8.67 5.97
N VAL A 72 3.88 -8.17 6.22
CA VAL A 72 3.15 -8.45 7.46
C VAL A 72 2.87 -9.95 7.61
N LEU A 73 2.40 -10.63 6.56
CA LEU A 73 2.14 -12.06 6.63
C LEU A 73 3.42 -12.88 6.89
N LEU A 74 4.53 -12.52 6.23
CA LEU A 74 5.83 -13.16 6.46
C LEU A 74 6.32 -12.96 7.90
N VAL A 75 6.13 -11.77 8.47
CA VAL A 75 6.46 -11.49 9.88
C VAL A 75 5.60 -12.32 10.82
N VAL A 76 4.29 -12.40 10.59
CA VAL A 76 3.37 -13.20 11.40
C VAL A 76 3.74 -14.69 11.37
N LEU A 77 4.04 -15.22 10.18
CA LEU A 77 4.49 -16.61 9.98
C LEU A 77 5.88 -16.89 10.56
N ALA A 78 6.74 -15.88 10.63
CA ALA A 78 8.08 -16.03 11.18
C ALA A 78 8.07 -16.24 12.70
N LYS A 79 7.01 -15.82 13.41
CA LYS A 79 6.93 -15.82 14.88
C LYS A 79 8.21 -15.24 15.51
N PRO A 80 8.54 -13.98 15.18
CA PRO A 80 9.82 -13.36 15.54
C PRO A 80 10.00 -13.24 17.06
N GLN A 81 11.23 -13.41 17.53
CA GLN A 81 11.63 -13.06 18.89
C GLN A 81 11.83 -11.54 19.02
N TRP A 82 12.01 -11.05 20.24
CA TRP A 82 12.21 -9.61 20.51
C TRP A 82 13.37 -8.98 19.72
N ASN A 83 14.48 -9.71 19.54
CA ASN A 83 15.61 -9.23 18.74
C ASN A 83 15.27 -9.15 17.25
N ASP A 84 14.46 -10.08 16.76
CA ASP A 84 14.02 -10.10 15.36
C ASP A 84 13.12 -8.91 15.05
N ILE A 85 12.28 -8.48 16.01
CA ILE A 85 11.44 -7.28 15.86
C ILE A 85 12.30 -6.05 15.53
N LEU A 86 13.44 -5.88 16.21
CA LEU A 86 14.36 -4.77 15.95
C LEU A 86 15.01 -4.88 14.56
N TYR A 87 15.51 -6.06 14.19
CA TYR A 87 16.14 -6.27 12.87
C TYR A 87 15.14 -6.14 11.72
N LEU A 88 13.92 -6.64 11.89
CA LEU A 88 12.80 -6.47 10.95
C LEU A 88 12.45 -4.99 10.80
N THR A 89 12.32 -4.27 11.92
CA THR A 89 12.06 -2.82 11.90
C THR A 89 13.15 -2.10 11.13
N LEU A 90 14.42 -2.41 11.42
CA LEU A 90 15.55 -1.79 10.75
C LEU A 90 15.55 -2.10 9.25
N ALA A 91 15.27 -3.35 8.85
CA ALA A 91 15.17 -3.75 7.46
C ALA A 91 14.05 -2.99 6.72
N MET A 92 12.86 -2.87 7.30
CA MET A 92 11.73 -2.15 6.70
C MET A 92 11.98 -0.64 6.62
N VAL A 93 12.54 -0.03 7.67
CA VAL A 93 12.89 1.40 7.67
C VAL A 93 13.98 1.68 6.64
N THR A 94 14.98 0.80 6.54
CA THR A 94 16.04 0.91 5.53
C THR A 94 15.46 0.83 4.12
N ALA A 95 14.59 -0.16 3.86
CA ALA A 95 13.89 -0.29 2.59
C ALA A 95 13.08 0.96 2.22
N ALA A 96 12.23 1.44 3.15
CA ALA A 96 11.39 2.62 2.93
C ALA A 96 12.21 3.90 2.74
N THR A 97 13.36 4.01 3.43
CA THR A 97 14.28 5.15 3.28
C THR A 97 14.98 5.10 1.92
N LEU A 98 15.49 3.93 1.51
CA LEU A 98 16.09 3.74 0.19
C LEU A 98 15.07 4.01 -0.93
N GLY A 99 13.84 3.53 -0.80
CA GLY A 99 12.74 3.88 -1.70
C GLY A 99 12.50 5.38 -1.79
N SER A 100 12.44 6.05 -0.64
CA SER A 100 12.30 7.51 -0.56
C SER A 100 13.46 8.24 -1.25
N MET A 101 14.70 7.73 -1.12
CA MET A 101 15.88 8.26 -1.82
C MET A 101 15.72 8.09 -3.34
N LEU A 102 15.37 6.89 -3.82
CA LEU A 102 15.18 6.59 -5.24
C LEU A 102 14.12 7.51 -5.84
N ASN A 103 12.95 7.61 -5.22
CA ASN A 103 11.86 8.46 -5.69
C ASN A 103 12.25 9.94 -5.72
N TYR A 104 12.94 10.43 -4.68
CA TYR A 104 13.45 11.79 -4.66
C TYR A 104 14.44 12.05 -5.82
N TYR A 105 15.37 11.13 -6.07
CA TYR A 105 16.32 11.28 -7.17
C TYR A 105 15.65 11.20 -8.55
N MET A 106 14.70 10.29 -8.72
CA MET A 106 13.87 10.20 -9.93
C MET A 106 13.17 11.54 -10.16
N GLY A 107 12.43 12.05 -9.17
CA GLY A 107 11.74 13.33 -9.29
C GLY A 107 12.67 14.48 -9.66
N LYS A 108 13.85 14.54 -9.04
CA LYS A 108 14.86 15.57 -9.34
C LYS A 108 15.38 15.50 -10.78
N ARG A 109 15.60 14.29 -11.31
CA ARG A 109 16.06 14.09 -12.69
C ARG A 109 14.96 14.37 -13.72
N PHE A 110 13.75 13.85 -13.51
CA PHE A 110 12.65 14.06 -14.46
C PHE A 110 12.17 15.51 -14.52
N ALA A 111 12.25 16.26 -13.42
CA ALA A 111 11.89 17.68 -13.39
C ALA A 111 12.93 18.62 -14.04
N GLN A 112 14.11 18.14 -14.46
CA GLN A 112 15.10 18.99 -15.15
C GLN A 112 14.57 19.55 -16.48
N HIS A 113 13.58 18.90 -17.10
CA HIS A 113 12.99 19.35 -18.37
C HIS A 113 11.91 20.44 -18.21
N GLU A 114 11.35 20.63 -17.02
CA GLU A 114 10.39 21.70 -16.75
C GLU A 114 11.06 22.81 -15.93
N LYS A 115 11.36 23.95 -16.57
CA LYS A 115 11.79 25.18 -15.87
C LYS A 115 10.63 25.76 -15.04
N LYS A 116 10.29 25.13 -13.91
CA LYS A 116 9.41 25.72 -12.91
C LYS A 116 10.26 26.43 -11.86
N THR A 117 9.98 27.72 -11.65
CA THR A 117 10.54 28.50 -10.55
C THR A 117 10.32 27.76 -9.23
N PRO A 118 11.32 27.71 -8.32
CA PRO A 118 11.17 27.03 -7.06
C PRO A 118 10.10 27.71 -6.22
N ILE A 119 8.90 27.15 -6.20
CA ILE A 119 7.80 27.64 -5.35
C ILE A 119 8.26 27.47 -3.91
N ASN A 120 8.51 28.56 -3.19
CA ASN A 120 8.99 28.55 -1.81
C ASN A 120 7.88 28.17 -0.80
N ARG A 121 7.21 27.02 -1.00
CA ARG A 121 6.30 26.43 -0.02
C ARG A 121 7.11 25.58 0.96
N LYS A 122 7.22 25.99 2.23
CA LYS A 122 7.84 25.18 3.29
C LYS A 122 7.28 23.74 3.23
N SER A 123 8.17 22.75 3.29
CA SER A 123 7.76 21.35 3.48
C SER A 123 7.05 21.24 4.81
N SER A 124 5.72 21.20 4.81
CA SER A 124 4.97 21.02 6.04
C SER A 124 5.09 19.56 6.48
N ILE A 125 5.59 19.35 7.70
CA ILE A 125 5.66 18.04 8.36
C ILE A 125 4.28 17.36 8.35
N LYS A 126 3.19 18.16 8.40
CA LYS A 126 1.82 17.65 8.28
C LYS A 126 1.60 16.84 7.00
N TYR A 127 2.10 17.32 5.85
CA TYR A 127 1.96 16.59 4.59
C TYR A 127 2.86 15.35 4.53
N LEU A 128 4.01 15.39 5.19
CA LEU A 128 4.87 14.20 5.31
C LEU A 128 4.16 13.12 6.13
N LEU A 129 3.60 13.47 7.29
CA LEU A 129 2.85 12.52 8.14
C LEU A 129 1.63 11.94 7.42
N VAL A 130 0.88 12.76 6.67
CA VAL A 130 -0.24 12.26 5.86
C VAL A 130 0.25 11.33 4.75
N ALA A 131 1.38 11.64 4.12
CA ALA A 131 1.96 10.79 3.09
C ALA A 131 2.50 9.47 3.65
N MET A 132 2.94 9.43 4.90
CA MET A 132 3.44 8.22 5.57
C MET A 132 2.36 7.18 5.88
N ILE A 133 1.07 7.54 5.80
CA ILE A 133 -0.04 6.59 6.00
C ILE A 133 0.05 5.41 5.02
N HIS A 134 0.61 5.63 3.83
CA HIS A 134 0.75 4.60 2.82
C HIS A 134 2.06 4.76 2.06
N ILE A 135 2.79 3.66 1.82
CA ILE A 135 4.09 3.67 1.14
C ILE A 135 4.02 4.31 -0.27
N ASN A 136 2.98 4.02 -1.06
CA ASN A 136 2.72 4.67 -2.35
C ASN A 136 2.52 6.19 -2.23
N SER A 137 1.79 6.66 -1.20
CA SER A 137 1.62 8.10 -0.95
C SER A 137 2.96 8.77 -0.59
N LEU A 138 3.78 8.09 0.21
CA LEU A 138 5.13 8.53 0.54
C LEU A 138 6.02 8.60 -0.71
N ALA A 139 5.91 7.61 -1.60
CA ALA A 139 6.65 7.55 -2.85
C ALA A 139 6.37 8.79 -3.73
N PHE A 140 5.10 9.15 -3.92
CA PHE A 140 4.70 10.36 -4.63
C PHE A 140 5.14 11.65 -3.96
N TYR A 141 4.99 11.71 -2.63
CA TYR A 141 5.43 12.86 -1.88
C TYR A 141 6.93 13.09 -2.11
N MET A 142 7.77 12.04 -1.98
CA MET A 142 9.21 12.12 -2.18
C MET A 142 9.59 12.46 -3.61
N PHE A 143 8.91 11.89 -4.59
CA PHE A 143 9.08 12.26 -5.99
C PHE A 143 8.84 13.76 -6.22
N ASN A 144 7.75 14.30 -5.67
CA ASN A 144 7.45 15.73 -5.76
C ASN A 144 8.47 16.61 -5.01
N GLN A 145 8.97 16.16 -3.85
CA GLN A 145 10.06 16.87 -3.15
C GLN A 145 11.33 16.93 -3.99
N GLY A 146 11.65 15.82 -4.67
CA GLY A 146 12.76 15.73 -5.63
C GLY A 146 12.58 16.67 -6.80
N ALA A 147 11.39 16.67 -7.42
CA ALA A 147 11.04 17.53 -8.55
C ALA A 147 11.17 19.02 -8.20
N GLN A 148 10.82 19.41 -6.97
CA GLN A 148 10.95 20.77 -6.45
C GLN A 148 12.36 21.11 -5.94
N ARG A 149 13.34 20.19 -6.05
CA ARG A 149 14.73 20.35 -5.56
C ARG A 149 14.82 20.76 -4.10
N ARG A 150 13.94 20.22 -3.26
CA ARG A 150 13.89 20.47 -1.81
C ARG A 150 15.11 19.88 -1.11
N PRO A 151 15.50 20.35 0.08
CA PRO A 151 16.68 19.80 0.76
C PRO A 151 16.51 18.31 1.04
N PHE A 152 17.58 17.54 0.84
CA PHE A 152 17.60 16.09 1.03
C PHE A 152 17.29 15.65 2.48
N LYS A 153 17.36 16.58 3.45
CA LYS A 153 16.96 16.37 4.86
C LYS A 153 15.54 15.80 5.01
N VAL A 154 14.64 16.06 4.05
CA VAL A 154 13.28 15.50 4.06
C VAL A 154 13.28 13.97 3.98
N VAL A 155 14.22 13.38 3.25
CA VAL A 155 14.37 11.91 3.14
C VAL A 155 14.82 11.31 4.47
N PHE A 156 15.81 11.93 5.12
CA PHE A 156 16.26 11.49 6.44
C PHE A 156 15.16 11.61 7.50
N LEU A 157 14.42 12.72 7.48
CA LEU A 157 13.28 12.93 8.39
C LEU A 157 12.20 11.86 8.19
N ALA A 158 11.91 11.47 6.95
CA ALA A 158 10.97 10.39 6.67
C ALA A 158 11.45 9.04 7.20
N GLY A 159 12.73 8.71 7.01
CA GLY A 159 13.32 7.50 7.58
C GLY A 159 13.24 7.46 9.11
N LEU A 160 13.58 8.58 9.78
CA LEU A 160 13.49 8.69 11.23
C LEU A 160 12.06 8.56 11.75
N LEU A 161 11.09 9.19 11.09
CA LEU A 161 9.68 9.10 11.48
C LEU A 161 9.07 7.73 11.17
N ASN A 162 9.60 7.02 10.16
CA ASN A 162 9.15 5.67 9.82
C ASN A 162 9.54 4.64 10.89
N LEU A 163 10.60 4.91 11.67
CA LEU A 163 11.08 3.99 12.71
C LEU A 163 10.04 3.69 13.79
N PRO A 164 9.46 4.67 14.50
CA PRO A 164 8.41 4.37 15.48
C PRO A 164 7.15 3.80 14.84
N TYR A 165 6.85 4.17 13.58
CA TYR A 165 5.71 3.64 12.85
C TYR A 165 5.85 2.14 12.56
N TYR A 166 6.96 1.72 11.95
CA TYR A 166 7.20 0.31 11.63
C TYR A 166 7.44 -0.54 12.87
N LEU A 167 8.08 0.01 13.91
CA LEU A 167 8.22 -0.68 15.19
C LEU A 167 6.86 -1.00 15.79
N GLY A 168 5.97 0.00 15.84
CA GLY A 168 4.60 -0.18 16.34
C GLY A 168 3.80 -1.17 15.49
N LEU A 169 3.99 -1.14 14.16
CA LEU A 169 3.34 -2.07 13.24
C LEU A 169 3.79 -3.51 13.48
N ILE A 170 5.10 -3.79 13.50
CA ILE A 170 5.64 -5.14 13.74
C ILE A 170 5.26 -5.64 15.14
N PHE A 171 5.33 -4.77 16.14
CA PHE A 171 4.92 -5.11 17.49
C PHE A 171 3.44 -5.51 17.54
N ALA A 172 2.56 -4.67 16.97
CA ALA A 172 1.13 -4.95 16.93
C ALA A 172 0.83 -6.24 16.15
N THR A 173 1.49 -6.48 15.01
CA THR A 173 1.27 -7.70 14.22
C THR A 173 1.80 -8.95 14.90
N THR A 174 2.86 -8.85 15.70
CA THR A 174 3.40 -9.97 16.48
C THR A 174 2.49 -10.29 17.68
N VAL A 175 1.98 -9.27 18.37
CA VAL A 175 1.05 -9.46 19.51
C VAL A 175 -0.31 -9.99 19.06
N LEU A 176 -0.81 -9.54 17.90
CA LEU A 176 -2.11 -9.93 17.34
C LEU A 176 -1.99 -11.02 16.26
N SER A 177 -0.90 -11.80 16.28
CA SER A 177 -0.57 -12.73 15.19
C SER A 177 -1.65 -13.77 14.97
N GLU A 178 -2.28 -14.26 16.05
CA GLU A 178 -3.33 -15.27 15.95
C GLU A 178 -4.62 -14.70 15.36
N GLU A 179 -5.01 -13.51 15.78
CA GLU A 179 -6.19 -12.82 15.29
C GLU A 179 -6.04 -12.47 13.81
N ILE A 180 -4.86 -11.98 13.41
CA ILE A 180 -4.55 -11.63 12.01
C ILE A 180 -4.58 -12.89 11.12
N MET A 181 -3.98 -13.99 11.57
CA MET A 181 -4.02 -15.28 10.87
C MET A 181 -5.46 -15.79 10.70
N LYS A 182 -6.24 -15.85 11.79
CA LYS A 182 -7.64 -16.29 11.76
C LYS A 182 -8.49 -15.43 10.83
N LEU A 183 -8.23 -14.12 10.80
CA LEU A 183 -8.94 -13.19 9.92
C LEU A 183 -8.54 -13.37 8.45
N ALA A 184 -7.25 -13.61 8.18
CA ALA A 184 -6.72 -13.81 6.83
C ALA A 184 -7.16 -15.15 6.21
N GLU A 185 -7.30 -16.21 7.01
CA GLU A 185 -7.78 -17.51 6.55
C GLU A 185 -9.31 -17.57 6.39
N ASN A 186 -10.04 -16.66 7.05
CA ASN A 186 -11.49 -16.63 6.98
C ASN A 186 -11.98 -16.01 5.65
N THR A 187 -12.02 -16.86 4.62
CA THR A 187 -12.50 -16.50 3.28
C THR A 187 -13.90 -15.89 3.32
N LEU A 188 -14.79 -16.39 4.18
CA LEU A 188 -16.14 -15.87 4.33
C LEU A 188 -16.13 -14.41 4.85
N PHE A 189 -15.29 -14.12 5.84
CA PHE A 189 -15.12 -12.76 6.35
C PHE A 189 -14.64 -11.80 5.26
N ILE A 190 -13.63 -12.21 4.47
CA ILE A 190 -13.10 -11.39 3.36
C ILE A 190 -14.20 -11.15 2.31
N LEU A 191 -14.95 -12.19 1.93
CA LEU A 191 -16.08 -12.09 1.01
C LEU A 191 -17.17 -11.16 1.54
N CYS A 192 -17.53 -11.25 2.81
CA CYS A 192 -18.51 -10.36 3.44
C CYS A 192 -18.02 -8.91 3.47
N ALA A 193 -16.76 -8.67 3.84
CA ALA A 193 -16.19 -7.32 3.89
C ALA A 193 -16.18 -6.66 2.50
N ILE A 194 -15.75 -7.39 1.47
CA ILE A 194 -15.76 -6.90 0.09
C ILE A 194 -17.20 -6.79 -0.43
N GLY A 195 -18.10 -7.67 -0.03
CA GLY A 195 -19.53 -7.59 -0.34
C GLY A 195 -20.18 -6.32 0.22
N ILE A 196 -19.92 -5.97 1.48
CA ILE A 196 -20.36 -4.70 2.09
C ILE A 196 -19.77 -3.52 1.33
N TRP A 197 -18.47 -3.58 1.00
CA TRP A 197 -17.82 -2.53 0.22
C TRP A 197 -18.44 -2.37 -1.17
N LEU A 198 -18.77 -3.47 -1.85
CA LEU A 198 -19.47 -3.47 -3.12
C LEU A 198 -20.85 -2.81 -2.98
N LEU A 199 -21.64 -3.17 -1.97
CA LEU A 199 -22.96 -2.60 -1.72
C LEU A 199 -22.88 -1.08 -1.51
N VAL A 200 -21.92 -0.61 -0.70
CA VAL A 200 -21.69 0.82 -0.47
C VAL A 200 -21.30 1.53 -1.78
N CYS A 201 -20.36 0.96 -2.56
CA CYS A 201 -19.94 1.53 -3.83
C CYS A 201 -21.07 1.58 -4.86
N VAL A 202 -21.89 0.53 -4.96
CA VAL A 202 -23.08 0.49 -5.83
C VAL A 202 -24.08 1.55 -5.42
N TYR A 203 -24.36 1.69 -4.11
CA TYR A 203 -25.25 2.73 -3.60
C TYR A 203 -24.76 4.14 -3.98
N LEU A 204 -23.47 4.41 -3.81
CA LEU A 204 -22.86 5.70 -4.16
C LEU A 204 -22.90 5.96 -5.67
N ASP A 205 -22.62 4.95 -6.50
CA ASP A 205 -22.69 5.06 -7.96
C ASP A 205 -24.13 5.34 -8.44
N ILE A 206 -25.14 4.67 -7.87
CA ILE A 206 -26.57 4.93 -8.16
C ILE A 206 -26.97 6.36 -7.77
N LYS A 207 -26.59 6.80 -6.57
CA LYS A 207 -26.87 8.17 -6.08
C LYS A 207 -26.27 9.22 -7.01
N LYS A 208 -25.02 9.00 -7.45
CA LYS A 208 -24.32 9.89 -8.38
C LYS A 208 -24.98 9.94 -9.75
N TYR A 209 -25.41 8.79 -10.28
CA TYR A 209 -26.12 8.71 -11.55
C TYR A 209 -27.46 9.46 -11.49
N ARG A 210 -28.25 9.27 -10.44
CA ARG A 210 -29.52 10.01 -10.22
C ARG A 210 -29.32 11.52 -10.18
N ASN A 211 -28.32 11.99 -9.42
CA ASN A 211 -28.04 13.42 -9.32
C ASN A 211 -27.60 14.01 -10.67
N THR A 212 -26.73 13.31 -11.40
CA THR A 212 -26.25 13.75 -12.72
C THR A 212 -27.40 13.88 -13.72
N LYS A 213 -28.34 12.92 -13.71
CA LYS A 213 -29.54 12.96 -14.57
C LYS A 213 -30.48 14.12 -14.20
N LEU A 214 -30.63 14.41 -12.91
CA LEU A 214 -31.45 15.54 -12.44
C LEU A 214 -30.89 16.89 -12.90
N TYR A 215 -29.57 17.11 -12.76
CA TYR A 215 -28.90 18.32 -13.22
C TYR A 215 -28.93 18.49 -14.74
N ALA A 216 -28.81 17.39 -15.49
CA ALA A 216 -28.94 17.41 -16.95
C ALA A 216 -30.34 17.89 -17.36
N HIS A 217 -31.39 17.40 -16.68
CA HIS A 217 -32.76 17.79 -16.99
C HIS A 217 -33.08 19.25 -16.62
N GLN A 218 -32.53 19.77 -15.52
CA GLN A 218 -32.66 21.18 -15.13
C GLN A 218 -31.98 22.13 -16.14
N ARG A 219 -30.78 21.79 -16.63
CA ARG A 219 -30.11 22.59 -17.66
C ARG A 219 -30.89 22.64 -18.98
N GLU A 220 -31.51 21.54 -19.38
CA GLU A 220 -32.35 21.50 -20.59
C GLU A 220 -33.62 22.37 -20.46
N GLN A 221 -34.10 22.61 -19.23
CA GLN A 221 -35.23 23.50 -18.97
C GLN A 221 -34.83 24.97 -18.90
N GLU A 222 -33.61 25.30 -18.44
CA GLU A 222 -33.08 26.68 -18.42
C GLU A 222 -32.66 27.20 -19.81
N LEU A 223 -32.43 26.31 -20.79
CA LEU A 223 -32.02 26.63 -22.16
C LEU A 223 -33.20 26.80 -23.15
N LYS A 224 -34.44 26.61 -22.69
CA LYS A 224 -35.68 26.80 -23.48
C LYS A 224 -36.43 28.04 -23.01
#